data_AF-A0A1Z9LUM2-F1
#
_entry.id   AF-A0A1Z9LUM2-F1
#
_cell.length_a   1.000
_cell.length_b   1.000
_cell.length_c   1.000
_cell.angle_alpha   90.00
_cell.angle_beta   90.00
_cell.angle_gamma   90.00
#
_symmetry.space_group_name_H-M   'P 1'
#
loop_
_entity.id
_entity.type
_entity.pdbx_description
1 polymer ?
#
loop_
_entity_poly.entity_id
_entity_poly.type
_entity_poly.pdbx_seq_one_letter_code
_entity_poly.pdbx_strand_id
1 'polypeptide(L)'
;MNFKPANIPSNDALRVKAVRRTGVLDESKVELYDIYCFLAKEITGCPVSWTGVIDNEKQFVLARDGFPDEVPMEMPRDQTLCQFAIEKTEPLIINDMTIDYRFKNHPAVVDFGVKFYAAFPVTTSDGYTLGTLCVSDNRVRRLTKNKIKLLKGLASKLSYQLEVQVNQRKGTAESVINILNKLIRNFKNLQIIEAITILKFIINEQISRDDEELLMQFGIAHKKNDILELSSQGKNLKSELKLNIGTLKRIKNLSSDNKQLMNMLDQIKG
;
A
#
# COMPACT_ATOMS: atom_id res chain seq x y z
N MET A 1 25.56 9.67 21.44
CA MET A 1 24.83 10.60 20.54
C MET A 1 24.04 11.57 21.40
N ASN A 2 24.10 12.89 21.12
CA ASN A 2 23.34 13.92 21.85
C ASN A 2 22.10 14.38 21.04
N PHE A 3 21.44 13.41 20.39
CA PHE A 3 20.18 13.60 19.69
C PHE A 3 19.06 13.10 20.58
N LYS A 4 17.97 13.89 20.68
CA LYS A 4 16.81 13.55 21.49
C LYS A 4 15.64 13.20 20.56
N PRO A 5 15.07 11.99 20.65
CA PRO A 5 13.87 11.60 19.90
C PRO A 5 12.68 12.55 20.17
N ALA A 6 11.72 12.56 19.26
CA ALA A 6 10.47 13.29 19.44
C ALA A 6 9.62 12.65 20.54
N ASN A 7 8.72 13.42 21.14
CA ASN A 7 7.74 12.86 22.07
C ASN A 7 6.77 11.94 21.31
N ILE A 8 6.32 10.87 21.98
CA ILE A 8 5.30 9.99 21.43
C ILE A 8 3.95 10.74 21.45
N PRO A 9 3.20 10.81 20.32
CA PRO A 9 1.88 11.43 20.28
C PRO A 9 0.90 10.81 21.27
N SER A 10 -0.02 11.59 21.84
CA SER A 10 -1.01 11.07 22.80
C SER A 10 -1.96 10.03 22.21
N ASN A 11 -2.21 10.08 20.90
CA ASN A 11 -3.03 9.12 20.15
C ASN A 11 -2.22 8.00 19.47
N ASP A 12 -0.93 7.82 19.82
CA ASP A 12 -0.02 6.94 19.07
C ASP A 12 -0.50 5.49 18.99
N ALA A 13 -1.12 4.95 20.05
CA ALA A 13 -1.67 3.60 20.02
C ALA A 13 -2.74 3.40 18.94
N LEU A 14 -3.61 4.39 18.72
CA LEU A 14 -4.63 4.36 17.67
C LEU A 14 -4.01 4.60 16.29
N ARG A 15 -3.05 5.51 16.20
CA ARG A 15 -2.26 5.77 14.98
C ARG A 15 -1.51 4.52 14.50
N VAL A 16 -0.87 3.78 15.41
CA VAL A 16 -0.19 2.51 15.11
C VAL A 16 -1.19 1.44 14.65
N LYS A 17 -2.39 1.36 15.25
CA LYS A 17 -3.45 0.49 14.72
C LYS A 17 -3.85 0.88 13.30
N ALA A 18 -3.94 2.17 13.00
CA ALA A 18 -4.22 2.65 11.65
C ALA A 18 -3.11 2.29 10.65
N VAL A 19 -1.83 2.35 11.07
CA VAL A 19 -0.69 1.87 10.27
C VAL A 19 -0.83 0.37 10.00
N ARG A 20 -1.04 -0.46 11.02
CA ARG A 20 -1.19 -1.90 10.86
C ARG A 20 -2.38 -2.28 9.96
N ARG A 21 -3.47 -1.51 9.99
CA ARG A 21 -4.66 -1.71 9.12
C ARG A 21 -4.32 -1.61 7.63
N THR A 22 -3.34 -0.80 7.25
CA THR A 22 -2.85 -0.74 5.85
C THR A 22 -2.20 -2.04 5.40
N GLY A 23 -1.57 -2.73 6.36
CA GLY A 23 -0.79 -3.94 6.20
C GLY A 23 0.32 -3.85 5.16
N VAL A 24 0.85 -2.64 4.94
CA VAL A 24 2.10 -2.40 4.21
C VAL A 24 3.32 -2.93 4.97
N LEU A 25 3.16 -3.31 6.24
CA LEU A 25 4.20 -3.97 7.04
C LEU A 25 4.34 -5.46 6.67
N ASP A 26 3.31 -6.06 6.07
CA ASP A 26 3.28 -7.49 5.75
C ASP A 26 3.89 -7.78 4.37
N GLU A 27 3.76 -6.84 3.43
CA GLU A 27 4.11 -7.02 2.03
C GLU A 27 4.66 -5.72 1.43
N SER A 28 5.86 -5.79 0.87
CA SER A 28 6.50 -4.68 0.17
C SER A 28 5.89 -4.50 -1.23
N LYS A 29 5.52 -3.25 -1.57
CA LYS A 29 4.99 -2.87 -2.89
C LYS A 29 5.64 -1.58 -3.37
N VAL A 30 6.96 -1.58 -3.50
CA VAL A 30 7.76 -0.39 -3.85
C VAL A 30 7.22 0.30 -5.12
N GLU A 31 6.85 -0.47 -6.15
CA GLU A 31 6.30 0.02 -7.43
C GLU A 31 4.99 0.82 -7.28
N LEU A 32 4.29 0.75 -6.14
CA LEU A 32 3.09 1.57 -5.89
C LEU A 32 3.43 2.94 -5.32
N TYR A 33 4.65 3.12 -4.79
CA TYR A 33 5.04 4.24 -3.95
C TYR A 33 6.23 5.04 -4.51
N ASP A 34 7.05 4.42 -5.36
CA ASP A 34 8.22 5.03 -6.00
C ASP A 34 7.87 6.30 -6.80
N ILE A 35 6.74 6.32 -7.50
CA ILE A 35 6.27 7.47 -8.28
C ILE A 35 6.09 8.71 -7.40
N TYR A 36 5.67 8.55 -6.15
CA TYR A 36 5.54 9.67 -5.21
C TYR A 36 6.90 10.23 -4.81
N CYS A 37 7.89 9.35 -4.64
CA CYS A 37 9.26 9.75 -4.31
C CYS A 37 9.90 10.49 -5.48
N PHE A 38 9.76 9.95 -6.69
CA PHE A 38 10.20 10.56 -7.94
C PHE A 38 9.59 11.95 -8.14
N LEU A 39 8.26 12.06 -8.11
CA LEU A 39 7.58 13.35 -8.29
C LEU A 39 7.98 14.38 -7.23
N ALA A 40 8.19 13.95 -5.97
CA ALA A 40 8.66 14.84 -4.92
C ALA A 40 10.07 15.39 -5.21
N LYS A 41 10.98 14.59 -5.77
CA LYS A 41 12.30 15.07 -6.24
C LYS A 41 12.14 16.06 -7.38
N GLU A 42 11.38 15.72 -8.41
CA GLU A 42 11.18 16.58 -9.59
C GLU A 42 10.58 17.94 -9.20
N ILE A 43 9.55 17.95 -8.35
CA ILE A 43 8.90 19.20 -7.91
C ILE A 43 9.86 20.07 -7.08
N THR A 44 10.67 19.45 -6.21
CA THR A 44 11.51 20.20 -5.27
C THR A 44 12.90 20.55 -5.81
N GLY A 45 13.42 19.71 -6.71
CA GLY A 45 14.81 19.67 -7.15
C GLY A 45 15.77 19.13 -6.09
N CYS A 46 15.26 18.42 -5.07
CA CYS A 46 16.10 17.76 -4.06
C CYS A 46 16.65 16.44 -4.61
N PRO A 47 17.88 16.03 -4.24
CA PRO A 47 18.48 14.79 -4.74
C PRO A 47 17.84 13.54 -4.14
N VAL A 48 17.25 13.65 -2.95
CA VAL A 48 16.76 12.51 -2.17
C VAL A 48 15.30 12.71 -1.77
N SER A 49 14.51 11.64 -1.89
CA SER A 49 13.13 11.56 -1.45
C SER A 49 12.79 10.16 -0.95
N TRP A 50 11.89 10.06 0.01
CA TRP A 50 11.39 8.77 0.48
C TRP A 50 10.00 8.92 1.07
N THR A 51 9.29 7.81 1.12
CA THR A 51 8.03 7.73 1.83
C THR A 51 7.97 6.49 2.69
N GLY A 52 7.31 6.59 3.83
CA GLY A 52 7.27 5.53 4.82
C GLY A 52 6.16 5.70 5.83
N VAL A 53 5.90 4.61 6.56
CA VAL A 53 5.02 4.59 7.73
C VAL A 53 5.84 4.35 9.00
N ILE A 54 5.32 4.78 10.14
CA ILE A 54 6.00 4.64 11.44
C ILE A 54 5.10 3.82 12.35
N ASP A 55 5.57 2.73 12.95
CA ASP A 55 4.83 1.99 13.96
C ASP A 55 5.28 2.39 15.39
N ASN A 56 5.12 1.52 16.38
CA ASN A 56 5.55 1.79 17.75
C ASN A 56 7.08 1.75 17.94
N GLU A 57 7.81 1.03 17.10
CA GLU A 57 9.25 0.73 17.29
C GLU A 57 10.12 1.18 16.12
N LYS A 58 9.60 1.13 14.89
CA LYS A 58 10.36 1.35 13.66
C LYS A 58 9.63 2.30 12.71
N GLN A 59 10.42 2.89 11.83
CA GLN A 59 9.94 3.42 10.57
C GLN A 59 10.21 2.41 9.47
N PHE A 60 9.20 2.17 8.65
CA PHE A 60 9.27 1.34 7.44
C PHE A 60 9.21 2.24 6.22
N VAL A 61 10.25 2.16 5.39
CA VAL A 61 10.31 2.84 4.10
C VAL A 61 9.50 2.03 3.10
N LEU A 62 8.53 2.67 2.45
CA LEU A 62 7.70 2.06 1.41
C LEU A 62 8.33 2.21 0.03
N ALA A 63 8.97 3.35 -0.20
CA ALA A 63 9.80 3.61 -1.37
C ALA A 63 10.78 4.76 -1.07
N ARG A 64 11.85 4.82 -1.86
CA ARG A 64 12.88 5.85 -1.79
C ARG A 64 13.53 6.05 -3.14
N ASP A 65 14.01 7.26 -3.39
CA ASP A 65 14.69 7.64 -4.62
C ASP A 65 15.87 8.56 -4.28
N GLY A 66 17.05 8.26 -4.85
CA GLY A 66 18.29 9.02 -4.66
C GLY A 66 19.14 8.60 -3.46
N PHE A 67 18.77 7.56 -2.72
CA PHE A 67 19.63 6.96 -1.69
C PHE A 67 20.53 5.85 -2.29
N PRO A 68 21.71 5.59 -1.70
CA PRO A 68 22.49 4.37 -1.97
C PRO A 68 21.70 3.11 -1.63
N ASP A 69 21.90 2.02 -2.38
CA ASP A 69 21.14 0.77 -2.21
C ASP A 69 21.30 0.16 -0.80
N GLU A 70 22.43 0.42 -0.13
CA GLU A 70 22.76 -0.11 1.20
C GLU A 70 21.95 0.54 2.33
N VAL A 71 21.30 1.68 2.10
CA VAL A 71 20.47 2.33 3.13
C VAL A 71 19.24 1.45 3.43
N PRO A 72 19.00 1.08 4.70
CA PRO A 72 17.99 0.08 5.04
C PRO A 72 16.56 0.60 4.80
N MET A 73 15.66 -0.35 4.51
CA MET A 73 14.23 -0.08 4.34
C MET A 73 13.46 -0.01 5.66
N GLU A 74 14.14 -0.25 6.78
CA GLU A 74 13.60 -0.06 8.12
C GLU A 74 14.65 0.56 9.04
N MET A 75 14.20 1.34 10.01
CA MET A 75 15.07 1.97 11.00
C MET A 75 14.35 2.15 12.34
N PRO A 76 15.06 2.10 13.48
CA PRO A 76 14.47 2.42 14.78
C PRO A 76 13.77 3.79 14.76
N ARG A 77 12.53 3.84 15.24
CA ARG A 77 11.69 5.05 15.22
C ARG A 77 12.40 6.23 15.89
N ASP A 78 13.05 5.97 17.01
CA ASP A 78 13.75 6.95 17.83
C ASP A 78 14.99 7.55 17.12
N GLN A 79 15.48 6.94 16.04
CA GLN A 79 16.57 7.43 15.18
C GLN A 79 16.09 8.14 13.92
N THR A 80 14.78 8.26 13.71
CA THR A 80 14.24 8.86 12.48
C THR A 80 14.09 10.38 12.57
N LEU A 81 14.12 11.06 11.43
CA LEU A 81 13.66 12.45 11.33
C LEU A 81 12.14 12.55 11.28
N CYS A 82 11.48 11.58 10.64
CA CYS A 82 10.04 11.64 10.35
C CYS A 82 9.17 11.57 11.61
N GLN A 83 9.67 11.02 12.72
CA GLN A 83 8.96 11.04 14.01
C GLN A 83 8.58 12.46 14.47
N PHE A 84 9.29 13.51 14.03
CA PHE A 84 8.96 14.90 14.38
C PHE A 84 7.78 15.46 13.57
N ALA A 85 7.36 14.75 12.52
CA ALA A 85 6.28 15.17 11.64
C ALA A 85 4.97 14.40 11.88
N ILE A 86 4.95 13.37 12.74
CA ILE A 86 3.74 12.56 12.97
C ILE A 86 2.81 13.10 14.06
N GLU A 87 3.27 14.08 14.86
CA GLU A 87 2.42 14.71 15.89
C GLU A 87 1.41 15.71 15.28
N LYS A 88 1.74 16.27 14.11
CA LYS A 88 0.95 17.33 13.46
C LYS A 88 0.62 16.94 12.03
N THR A 89 -0.49 17.46 11.52
CA THR A 89 -0.88 17.30 10.12
C THR A 89 -0.20 18.31 9.18
N GLU A 90 0.51 19.29 9.74
CA GLU A 90 1.23 20.30 8.98
C GLU A 90 2.66 19.85 8.63
N PRO A 91 3.19 20.23 7.45
CA PRO A 91 4.55 19.88 7.04
C PRO A 91 5.60 20.41 8.02
N LEU A 92 6.58 19.55 8.29
CA LEU A 92 7.79 19.94 8.99
C LEU A 92 8.84 20.33 7.95
N ILE A 93 9.19 21.62 7.87
CA ILE A 93 10.17 22.12 6.89
C ILE A 93 11.32 22.78 7.63
N ILE A 94 12.51 22.20 7.50
CA ILE A 94 13.75 22.66 8.10
C ILE A 94 14.67 23.14 6.99
N ASN A 95 14.74 24.47 6.85
CA ASN A 95 15.53 25.10 5.77
C ASN A 95 17.03 24.85 5.93
N ASP A 96 17.51 24.84 7.18
CA ASP A 96 18.90 24.54 7.57
C ASP A 96 18.92 23.73 8.88
N MET A 97 19.23 22.43 8.76
CA MET A 97 19.30 21.48 9.87
C MET A 97 20.53 21.69 10.76
N THR A 98 21.58 22.33 10.24
CA THR A 98 22.83 22.54 10.99
C THR A 98 22.67 23.54 12.14
N ILE A 99 21.65 24.39 12.06
CA ILE A 99 21.31 25.39 13.08
C ILE A 99 20.02 25.05 13.84
N ASP A 100 19.28 24.01 13.44
CA ASP A 100 18.08 23.57 14.16
C ASP A 100 18.48 22.78 15.41
N TYR A 101 18.08 23.27 16.58
CA TYR A 101 18.47 22.67 17.87
C TYR A 101 18.04 21.21 18.03
N ARG A 102 17.00 20.76 17.31
CA ARG A 102 16.50 19.37 17.35
C ARG A 102 17.37 18.43 16.52
N PHE A 103 17.95 18.94 15.43
CA PHE A 103 18.56 18.12 14.39
C PHE A 103 20.06 18.32 14.20
N LYS A 104 20.65 19.42 14.68
CA LYS A 104 22.07 19.74 14.47
C LYS A 104 23.06 18.65 14.90
N ASN A 105 22.68 17.80 15.86
CA ASN A 105 23.48 16.68 16.36
C ASN A 105 23.04 15.31 15.81
N HIS A 106 22.07 15.28 14.89
CA HIS A 106 21.53 14.05 14.32
C HIS A 106 22.55 13.44 13.33
N PRO A 107 22.74 12.10 13.27
CA PRO A 107 23.65 11.44 12.34
C PRO A 107 23.52 11.89 10.87
N ALA A 108 22.28 12.06 10.38
CA ALA A 108 22.01 12.64 9.05
C ALA A 108 22.74 13.98 8.80
N VAL A 109 22.87 14.83 9.83
CA VAL A 109 23.56 16.12 9.72
C VAL A 109 25.06 15.95 9.89
N VAL A 110 25.50 15.26 10.96
CA VAL A 110 26.92 15.20 11.34
C VAL A 110 27.74 14.25 10.47
N ASP A 111 27.17 13.11 10.06
CA ASP A 111 27.88 12.06 9.33
C ASP A 111 27.64 12.14 7.82
N PHE A 112 26.44 12.57 7.40
CA PHE A 112 26.01 12.59 5.99
C PHE A 112 25.86 13.99 5.40
N GLY A 113 26.00 15.04 6.21
CA GLY A 113 26.00 16.43 5.74
C GLY A 113 24.64 16.96 5.26
N VAL A 114 23.54 16.34 5.68
CA VAL A 114 22.19 16.81 5.32
C VAL A 114 21.93 18.17 5.95
N LYS A 115 21.54 19.15 5.11
CA LYS A 115 21.27 20.54 5.53
C LYS A 115 19.82 20.94 5.37
N PHE A 116 19.09 20.34 4.44
CA PHE A 116 17.68 20.62 4.23
C PHE A 116 16.86 19.35 4.42
N TYR A 117 15.72 19.50 5.09
CA TYR A 117 14.75 18.42 5.26
C TYR A 117 13.33 18.98 5.24
N ALA A 118 12.45 18.31 4.51
CA ALA A 118 11.03 18.57 4.58
C ALA A 118 10.25 17.26 4.63
N ALA A 119 9.34 17.16 5.58
CA ALA A 119 8.41 16.04 5.74
C ALA A 119 6.98 16.51 5.59
N PHE A 120 6.22 15.79 4.76
CA PHE A 120 4.82 16.03 4.49
C PHE A 120 4.01 14.87 5.09
N PRO A 121 3.27 15.11 6.19
CA PRO A 121 2.48 14.09 6.87
C PRO A 121 1.50 13.38 5.93
N VAL A 122 1.51 12.05 5.96
CA VAL A 122 0.56 11.19 5.24
C VAL A 122 -0.55 10.84 6.23
N THR A 123 -1.65 11.60 6.16
CA THR A 123 -2.74 11.54 7.15
C THR A 123 -4.01 11.02 6.50
N THR A 124 -4.56 9.95 7.07
CA THR A 124 -5.81 9.31 6.62
C THR A 124 -7.03 10.19 6.85
N SER A 125 -8.14 9.85 6.18
CA SER A 125 -9.43 10.52 6.34
C SER A 125 -9.98 10.45 7.76
N ASP A 126 -9.63 9.42 8.53
CA ASP A 126 -9.95 9.28 9.97
C ASP A 126 -8.95 10.00 10.90
N GLY A 127 -8.04 10.80 10.34
CA GLY A 127 -7.21 11.75 11.08
C GLY A 127 -5.89 11.18 11.65
N TYR A 128 -5.47 9.98 11.25
CA TYR A 128 -4.23 9.37 11.73
C TYR A 128 -3.08 9.62 10.75
N THR A 129 -1.99 10.23 11.24
CA THR A 129 -0.76 10.38 10.47
C THR A 129 0.02 9.06 10.49
N LEU A 130 0.02 8.35 9.37
CA LEU A 130 0.65 7.04 9.24
C LEU A 130 2.17 7.14 9.14
N GLY A 131 2.65 8.22 8.52
CA GLY A 131 4.05 8.51 8.30
C GLY A 131 4.20 9.76 7.42
N THR A 132 5.14 9.75 6.47
CA THR A 132 5.55 10.97 5.77
C THR A 132 6.03 10.71 4.35
N LEU A 133 5.77 11.66 3.45
CA LEU A 133 6.55 11.86 2.23
C LEU A 133 7.64 12.90 2.52
N CYS A 134 8.91 12.53 2.34
CA CYS A 134 10.06 13.34 2.72
C CYS A 134 10.95 13.68 1.54
N VAL A 135 11.62 14.83 1.62
CA VAL A 135 12.72 15.21 0.74
C VAL A 135 13.87 15.78 1.56
N SER A 136 15.11 15.59 1.11
CA SER A 136 16.29 16.15 1.76
C SER A 136 17.39 16.57 0.79
N ASP A 137 18.28 17.44 1.25
CA ASP A 137 19.45 17.88 0.50
C ASP A 137 20.63 18.22 1.44
N ASN A 138 21.85 18.14 0.92
CA ASN A 138 23.09 18.59 1.57
C ASN A 138 23.35 20.10 1.35
N ARG A 139 22.41 20.80 0.71
CA ARG A 139 22.35 22.26 0.58
C ARG A 139 21.18 22.82 1.37
N VAL A 140 21.36 24.02 1.92
CA VAL A 140 20.26 24.81 2.51
C VAL A 140 19.25 25.13 1.42
N ARG A 141 17.95 24.95 1.69
CA ARG A 141 16.89 25.25 0.73
C ARG A 141 15.73 25.98 1.39
N ARG A 142 14.93 26.65 0.57
CA ARG A 142 13.62 27.18 0.92
C ARG A 142 12.62 26.77 -0.14
N LEU A 143 11.58 26.03 0.25
CA LEU A 143 10.51 25.67 -0.67
C LEU A 143 9.59 26.88 -0.87
N THR A 144 9.20 27.12 -2.13
CA THR A 144 8.17 28.13 -2.43
C THR A 144 6.81 27.65 -1.95
N LYS A 145 5.87 28.57 -1.71
CA LYS A 145 4.48 28.23 -1.34
C LYS A 145 3.83 27.26 -2.34
N ASN A 146 4.15 27.40 -3.63
CA ASN A 146 3.65 26.50 -4.66
C ASN A 146 4.20 25.08 -4.51
N LYS A 147 5.52 24.93 -4.30
CA LYS A 147 6.14 23.61 -4.06
C LYS A 147 5.55 22.94 -2.81
N ILE A 148 5.36 23.70 -1.73
CA ILE A 148 4.73 23.18 -0.49
C ILE A 148 3.30 22.70 -0.78
N LYS A 149 2.49 23.48 -1.53
CA LYS A 149 1.13 23.09 -1.90
C LYS A 149 1.11 21.80 -2.73
N LEU A 150 2.00 21.66 -3.71
CA LEU A 150 2.11 20.46 -4.55
C LEU A 150 2.47 19.22 -3.72
N LEU A 151 3.45 19.34 -2.82
CA LEU A 151 3.89 18.23 -1.96
C LEU A 151 2.82 17.84 -0.93
N LYS A 152 2.06 18.80 -0.39
CA LYS A 152 0.85 18.50 0.42
C LYS A 152 -0.17 17.69 -0.39
N GLY A 153 -0.42 18.10 -1.64
CA GLY A 153 -1.31 17.36 -2.54
C GLY A 153 -0.81 15.94 -2.81
N LEU A 154 0.50 15.77 -3.03
CA LEU A 154 1.12 14.48 -3.28
C LEU A 154 1.04 13.55 -2.05
N ALA A 155 1.30 14.07 -0.84
CA ALA A 155 1.13 13.32 0.41
C ALA A 155 -0.34 12.92 0.66
N SER A 156 -1.30 13.78 0.29
CA SER A 156 -2.74 13.44 0.34
C SER A 156 -3.10 12.33 -0.64
N LYS A 157 -2.55 12.34 -1.87
CA LYS A 157 -2.75 11.25 -2.83
C LYS A 157 -2.12 9.94 -2.38
N LEU A 158 -0.95 9.99 -1.76
CA LEU A 158 -0.34 8.82 -1.14
C LEU A 158 -1.21 8.27 0.00
N SER A 159 -1.78 9.13 0.84
CA SER A 159 -2.72 8.69 1.87
C SER A 159 -3.92 7.97 1.27
N TYR A 160 -4.51 8.55 0.22
CA TYR A 160 -5.62 7.92 -0.50
C TYR A 160 -5.23 6.55 -1.06
N GLN A 161 -4.02 6.40 -1.60
CA GLN A 161 -3.51 5.11 -2.08
C GLN A 161 -3.44 4.06 -0.97
N LEU A 162 -2.97 4.43 0.23
CA LEU A 162 -2.94 3.56 1.40
C LEU A 162 -4.36 3.17 1.85
N GLU A 163 -5.30 4.12 1.82
CA GLU A 163 -6.71 3.86 2.16
C GLU A 163 -7.39 2.94 1.15
N VAL A 164 -7.08 3.09 -0.14
CA VAL A 164 -7.54 2.15 -1.18
C VAL A 164 -7.04 0.73 -0.88
N GLN A 165 -5.79 0.56 -0.47
CA GLN A 165 -5.25 -0.75 -0.09
C GLN A 165 -5.98 -1.35 1.12
N VAL A 166 -6.27 -0.54 2.15
CA VAL A 166 -7.10 -0.96 3.30
C VAL A 166 -8.45 -1.49 2.83
N ASN A 167 -9.14 -0.71 2.00
CA ASN A 167 -10.48 -1.03 1.51
C ASN A 167 -10.47 -2.29 0.62
N GLN A 168 -9.43 -2.48 -0.20
CA GLN A 168 -9.26 -3.68 -1.02
C GLN A 168 -9.04 -4.94 -0.18
N ARG A 169 -8.22 -4.85 0.88
CA ARG A 169 -8.01 -5.98 1.82
C ARG A 169 -9.30 -6.35 2.52
N LYS A 170 -10.00 -5.36 3.08
CA LYS A 170 -11.29 -5.56 3.76
C LYS A 170 -12.34 -6.13 2.80
N GLY A 171 -12.48 -5.53 1.61
CA GLY A 171 -13.42 -5.97 0.59
C GLY A 171 -13.17 -7.38 0.11
N THR A 172 -11.89 -7.79 -0.02
CA THR A 172 -11.54 -9.19 -0.34
C THR A 172 -12.03 -10.15 0.74
N ALA A 173 -11.75 -9.87 2.01
CA ALA A 173 -12.19 -10.71 3.12
C ALA A 173 -13.71 -10.79 3.23
N GLU A 174 -14.41 -9.65 3.13
CA GLU A 174 -15.88 -9.60 3.12
C GLU A 174 -16.48 -10.35 1.93
N SER A 175 -15.85 -10.27 0.76
CA SER A 175 -16.28 -11.01 -0.44
C SER A 175 -16.16 -12.51 -0.23
N VAL A 176 -15.03 -12.99 0.32
CA VAL A 176 -14.84 -14.41 0.64
C VAL A 176 -15.88 -14.90 1.64
N ILE A 177 -16.09 -14.17 2.74
CA ILE A 177 -17.11 -14.50 3.76
C ILE A 177 -18.51 -14.57 3.13
N ASN A 178 -18.86 -13.59 2.29
CA ASN A 178 -20.15 -13.56 1.61
C ASN A 178 -20.35 -14.73 0.64
N ILE A 179 -19.31 -15.10 -0.11
CA ILE A 179 -19.32 -16.27 -1.00
C ILE A 179 -19.55 -17.55 -0.18
N LEU A 180 -18.77 -17.75 0.88
CA LEU A 180 -18.90 -18.93 1.75
C LEU A 180 -20.29 -19.03 2.39
N ASN A 181 -20.83 -17.91 2.88
CA ASN A 181 -22.17 -17.86 3.44
C ASN A 181 -23.26 -18.24 2.42
N LYS A 182 -23.11 -17.84 1.16
CA LYS A 182 -24.05 -18.22 0.08
C LYS A 182 -23.95 -19.70 -0.26
N LEU A 183 -22.74 -20.25 -0.29
CA LEU A 183 -22.52 -21.68 -0.53
C LEU A 183 -23.15 -22.53 0.59
N ILE A 184 -22.89 -22.20 1.86
CA ILE A 184 -23.46 -22.92 3.01
C ILE A 184 -25.00 -22.83 3.04
N ARG A 185 -25.60 -21.74 2.56
CA ARG A 185 -27.06 -21.61 2.43
C ARG A 185 -27.65 -22.51 1.34
N ASN A 186 -26.93 -22.67 0.23
CA ASN A 186 -27.39 -23.47 -0.91
C ASN A 186 -27.13 -24.97 -0.72
N PHE A 187 -26.12 -25.34 0.07
CA PHE A 187 -25.67 -26.72 0.25
C PHE A 187 -25.52 -27.06 1.73
N LYS A 188 -26.31 -28.03 2.20
CA LYS A 188 -26.16 -28.58 3.56
C LYS A 188 -24.92 -29.45 3.63
N ASN A 189 -24.15 -29.33 4.71
CA ASN A 189 -22.94 -30.13 5.00
C ASN A 189 -21.83 -30.02 3.93
N LEU A 190 -21.77 -28.91 3.20
CA LEU A 190 -20.74 -28.68 2.18
C LEU A 190 -19.34 -28.66 2.79
N GLN A 191 -18.47 -29.53 2.30
CA GLN A 191 -17.06 -29.55 2.66
C GLN A 191 -16.28 -28.45 1.93
N ILE A 192 -15.16 -28.01 2.50
CA ILE A 192 -14.32 -26.95 1.91
C ILE A 192 -13.84 -27.34 0.50
N ILE A 193 -13.47 -28.62 0.30
CA ILE A 193 -13.01 -29.10 -1.01
C ILE A 193 -14.10 -29.00 -2.08
N GLU A 194 -15.34 -29.32 -1.73
CA GLU A 194 -16.50 -29.25 -2.62
C GLU A 194 -16.84 -27.79 -2.98
N ALA A 195 -16.73 -26.88 -2.00
CA ALA A 195 -16.85 -25.44 -2.24
C ALA A 195 -15.79 -24.93 -3.23
N ILE A 196 -14.54 -25.38 -3.10
CA ILE A 196 -13.47 -25.05 -4.05
C ILE A 196 -13.81 -25.57 -5.45
N THR A 197 -14.27 -26.82 -5.58
CA THR A 197 -14.67 -27.41 -6.85
C THR A 197 -15.80 -26.62 -7.53
N ILE A 198 -16.84 -26.25 -6.78
CA ILE A 198 -17.94 -25.42 -7.28
C ILE A 198 -17.41 -24.07 -7.77
N LEU A 199 -16.55 -23.41 -6.99
CA LEU A 199 -16.02 -22.10 -7.36
C LEU A 199 -15.12 -22.16 -8.60
N LYS A 200 -14.22 -23.16 -8.68
CA LYS A 200 -13.38 -23.40 -9.85
C LYS A 200 -14.21 -23.55 -11.12
N PHE A 201 -15.28 -24.35 -11.06
CA PHE A 201 -16.15 -24.55 -12.21
C PHE A 201 -16.85 -23.26 -12.63
N ILE A 202 -17.34 -22.47 -11.66
CA ILE A 202 -18.02 -21.20 -11.92
C ILE A 202 -17.10 -20.16 -12.59
N ILE A 203 -15.81 -20.14 -12.24
CA ILE A 203 -14.80 -19.25 -12.83
C ILE A 203 -14.16 -19.81 -14.11
N ASN A 204 -14.68 -20.93 -14.62
CA ASN A 204 -14.21 -21.63 -15.82
C ASN A 204 -12.74 -22.10 -15.70
N GLU A 205 -12.31 -22.54 -14.52
CA GLU A 205 -11.06 -23.27 -14.35
C GLU A 205 -11.21 -24.75 -14.71
N GLN A 206 -10.07 -25.43 -14.90
CA GLN A 206 -10.05 -26.86 -15.21
C GLN A 206 -10.51 -27.71 -14.02
N ILE A 207 -11.32 -28.72 -14.31
CA ILE A 207 -11.97 -29.60 -13.34
C ILE A 207 -11.54 -31.05 -13.63
N SER A 208 -11.34 -31.86 -12.57
CA SER A 208 -11.02 -33.29 -12.72
C SER A 208 -12.28 -34.10 -13.05
N ARG A 209 -12.14 -35.34 -13.52
CA ARG A 209 -13.32 -36.19 -13.80
C ARG A 209 -14.15 -36.46 -12.54
N ASP A 210 -13.50 -36.71 -11.40
CA ASP A 210 -14.16 -36.96 -10.12
C ASP A 210 -14.96 -35.73 -9.66
N ASP A 211 -14.44 -34.53 -9.93
CA ASP A 211 -15.13 -33.28 -9.66
C ASP A 211 -16.35 -33.05 -10.60
N GLU A 212 -16.36 -33.58 -11.82
CA GLU A 212 -17.53 -33.45 -12.72
C GLU A 212 -18.75 -34.17 -12.15
N GLU A 213 -18.57 -35.38 -11.63
CA GLU A 213 -19.63 -36.15 -10.97
C GLU A 213 -20.18 -35.41 -9.76
N LEU A 214 -19.29 -34.85 -8.93
CA LEU A 214 -19.65 -34.04 -7.78
C LEU A 214 -20.49 -32.81 -8.18
N LEU A 215 -20.10 -32.08 -9.22
CA LEU A 215 -20.81 -30.89 -9.70
C LEU A 215 -22.21 -31.23 -10.24
N MET A 216 -22.36 -32.39 -10.87
CA MET A 216 -23.66 -32.90 -11.32
C MET A 216 -24.54 -33.33 -10.12
N GLN A 217 -23.96 -33.97 -9.10
CA GLN A 217 -24.67 -34.35 -7.86
C GLN A 217 -25.20 -33.13 -7.11
N PHE A 218 -24.42 -32.06 -7.03
CA PHE A 218 -24.87 -30.78 -6.47
C PHE A 218 -25.86 -30.02 -7.35
N GLY A 219 -26.17 -30.54 -8.54
CA GLY A 219 -27.07 -29.90 -9.51
C GLY A 219 -26.50 -28.61 -10.10
N ILE A 220 -25.20 -28.35 -9.98
CA ILE A 220 -24.54 -27.13 -10.48
C ILE A 220 -24.13 -27.26 -11.94
N ALA A 221 -23.83 -28.47 -12.38
CA ALA A 221 -23.48 -28.76 -13.75
C ALA A 221 -24.44 -29.78 -14.39
N HIS A 222 -24.44 -29.80 -15.72
CA HIS A 222 -25.04 -30.86 -16.52
C HIS A 222 -24.14 -31.12 -17.72
N LYS A 223 -24.22 -32.33 -18.29
CA LYS A 223 -23.42 -32.70 -19.46
C LYS A 223 -24.27 -32.58 -20.72
N LYS A 224 -23.76 -31.86 -21.72
CA LYS A 224 -24.37 -31.72 -23.06
C LYS A 224 -23.30 -32.01 -24.11
N ASN A 225 -23.50 -33.04 -24.94
CA ASN A 225 -22.52 -33.48 -25.95
C ASN A 225 -21.12 -33.71 -25.36
N ASP A 226 -21.04 -34.38 -24.21
CA ASP A 226 -19.82 -34.59 -23.42
C ASP A 226 -19.11 -33.33 -22.88
N ILE A 227 -19.69 -32.16 -23.05
CA ILE A 227 -19.20 -30.91 -22.47
C ILE A 227 -19.96 -30.64 -21.17
N LEU A 228 -19.22 -30.37 -20.10
CA LEU A 228 -19.79 -29.97 -18.81
C LEU A 228 -20.17 -28.48 -18.85
N GLU A 229 -21.46 -28.19 -18.67
CA GLU A 229 -22.01 -26.83 -18.70
C GLU A 229 -22.75 -26.51 -17.40
N LEU A 230 -22.78 -25.23 -17.02
CA LEU A 230 -23.57 -24.76 -15.88
C LEU A 230 -25.06 -25.09 -16.09
N SER A 231 -25.66 -25.76 -15.11
CA SER A 231 -27.11 -25.96 -15.05
C SER A 231 -27.84 -24.63 -14.82
N SER A 232 -29.18 -24.63 -14.87
CA SER A 232 -29.97 -23.46 -14.47
C SER A 232 -29.68 -23.00 -13.03
N GLN A 233 -29.51 -23.95 -12.10
CA GLN A 233 -29.14 -23.67 -10.71
C GLN A 233 -27.70 -23.14 -10.63
N GLY A 234 -26.76 -23.71 -11.37
CA GLY A 234 -25.39 -23.21 -11.46
C GLY A 234 -25.28 -21.79 -12.01
N LYS A 235 -26.09 -21.46 -13.02
CA LYS A 235 -26.20 -20.09 -13.55
C LYS A 235 -26.78 -19.12 -12.53
N ASN A 236 -27.80 -19.53 -11.78
CA ASN A 236 -28.36 -18.71 -10.71
C ASN A 236 -27.32 -18.47 -9.60
N LEU A 237 -26.68 -19.54 -9.10
CA LEU A 237 -25.63 -19.43 -8.10
C LEU A 237 -24.49 -18.52 -8.56
N LYS A 238 -24.02 -18.66 -9.81
CA LYS A 238 -23.01 -17.76 -10.40
C LYS A 238 -23.42 -16.29 -10.36
N SER A 239 -24.68 -15.99 -10.67
CA SER A 239 -25.25 -14.63 -10.58
C SER A 239 -25.28 -14.14 -9.13
N GLU A 240 -25.74 -14.99 -8.20
CA GLU A 240 -25.82 -14.66 -6.78
C GLU A 240 -24.44 -14.39 -6.17
N LEU A 241 -23.43 -15.18 -6.51
CA LEU A 241 -22.07 -15.04 -5.96
C LEU A 241 -21.42 -13.71 -6.37
N LYS A 242 -21.86 -13.08 -7.48
CA LYS A 242 -21.32 -11.81 -7.99
C LYS A 242 -19.79 -11.82 -8.08
N LEU A 243 -19.20 -12.95 -8.49
CA LEU A 243 -17.75 -13.08 -8.62
C LEU A 243 -17.27 -12.08 -9.67
N ASN A 244 -16.48 -11.09 -9.25
CA ASN A 244 -15.93 -10.07 -10.15
C ASN A 244 -14.71 -10.65 -10.89
N ILE A 245 -14.95 -11.63 -11.76
CA ILE A 245 -13.93 -12.40 -12.51
C ILE A 245 -13.01 -11.45 -13.30
N GLY A 246 -13.55 -10.34 -13.82
CA GLY A 246 -12.78 -9.29 -14.50
C GLY A 246 -11.77 -8.57 -13.59
N THR A 247 -12.13 -8.26 -12.35
CA THR A 247 -11.24 -7.59 -11.38
C THR A 247 -10.10 -8.52 -10.94
N LEU A 248 -10.39 -9.82 -10.76
CA LEU A 248 -9.38 -10.83 -10.41
C LEU A 248 -8.32 -10.99 -11.52
N LYS A 249 -8.73 -10.99 -12.79
CA LYS A 249 -7.80 -10.98 -13.93
C LYS A 249 -7.04 -9.66 -14.07
N ARG A 250 -7.69 -8.52 -13.79
CA ARG A 250 -7.08 -7.18 -13.90
C ARG A 250 -6.00 -6.92 -12.85
N ILE A 251 -6.14 -7.45 -11.63
CA ILE A 251 -5.09 -7.39 -10.60
C ILE A 251 -3.78 -8.03 -11.08
N LYS A 252 -3.87 -9.10 -11.87
CA LYS A 252 -2.71 -9.78 -12.47
C LYS A 252 -2.07 -8.98 -13.63
N ASN A 253 -2.83 -8.10 -14.29
CA ASN A 253 -2.36 -7.25 -15.39
C ASN A 253 -1.89 -5.86 -14.92
N LEU A 254 -2.39 -5.33 -13.81
CA LEU A 254 -1.93 -4.04 -13.27
C LEU A 254 -0.44 -4.07 -12.90
N SER A 255 0.09 -5.22 -12.47
CA SER A 255 1.52 -5.43 -12.26
C SER A 255 2.34 -5.41 -13.55
N SER A 256 1.76 -5.69 -14.72
CA SER A 256 2.44 -5.56 -16.02
C SER A 256 2.38 -4.14 -16.57
N ASP A 257 1.26 -3.43 -16.37
CA ASP A 257 1.07 -2.07 -16.86
C ASP A 257 1.96 -1.06 -16.11
N ASN A 258 2.19 -1.26 -14.81
CA ASN A 258 3.14 -0.45 -14.02
C ASN A 258 4.57 -0.55 -14.56
N LYS A 259 5.02 -1.74 -14.96
CA LYS A 259 6.33 -1.91 -15.62
C LYS A 259 6.41 -1.15 -16.95
N GLN A 260 5.31 -1.10 -17.70
CA GLN A 260 5.24 -0.39 -18.96
C GLN A 260 5.31 1.14 -18.75
N LEU A 261 4.62 1.67 -17.75
CA LEU A 261 4.68 3.08 -17.39
C LEU A 261 6.08 3.47 -16.92
N MET A 262 6.74 2.65 -16.09
CA MET A 262 8.11 2.89 -15.63
C MET A 262 9.11 2.88 -16.79
N ASN A 263 8.97 1.94 -17.74
CA ASN A 263 9.78 1.93 -18.96
C ASN A 263 9.58 3.18 -19.84
N MET A 264 8.35 3.69 -19.93
CA MET A 264 8.07 4.94 -20.67
C MET A 264 8.68 6.16 -19.96
N LEU A 265 8.73 6.17 -18.63
CA LEU A 265 9.35 7.25 -17.86
C LEU A 265 10.88 7.23 -17.98
N ASP A 266 11.50 6.05 -18.07
CA ASP A 266 12.95 5.92 -18.32
C ASP A 266 13.34 6.40 -19.72
N GLN A 267 12.47 6.25 -20.71
CA GLN A 267 12.66 6.79 -22.06
C GLN A 267 12.62 8.32 -22.13
N ILE A 268 12.02 8.99 -21.15
CA ILE A 268 11.96 10.46 -21.07
C ILE A 268 13.21 11.03 -20.38
N LYS A 269 13.96 10.19 -19.65
CA LYS A 269 15.20 10.56 -18.95
C LYS A 269 16.46 10.35 -19.79
N GLY A 270 16.34 9.79 -20.99
CA GLY A 270 17.43 9.52 -21.94
C GLY A 270 17.66 10.66 -22.94
#